data_AF-A0A2X2K2K8-F1
#
_entry.id   AF-A0A2X2K2K8-F1
#
_cell.length_a   1.000
_cell.length_b   1.000
_cell.length_c   1.000
_cell.angle_alpha   90.00
_cell.angle_beta   90.00
_cell.angle_gamma   90.00
#
_symmetry.space_group_name_H-M   'P 1'
#
loop_
_entity.id
_entity.type
_entity.pdbx_description
1 polymer ?
#
loop_
_entity_poly.entity_id
_entity_poly.type
_entity_poly.pdbx_seq_one_letter_code
_entity_poly.pdbx_strand_id
1 'polypeptide(L)'
;MLGTNQNQQMQEMMNQLMPKKKVEREVAVETARKILADSYADELIDQESANQEALELAEQMGIIFIDEIDKVATNNHNSGQDVSRQGVQRDILPILEGSVIQTKYGTVNTEHMLFIGAGAFHVSKPSDLIPELQGRFPIRVELDSLAVEDFVRILTEPKLSLIKQYEALLQTEEVTVNFTDEAITRLAEIAYQVNQDTDNIGARRLHTILEKMLEDLSFEAPSMPNAVVDITPQYVDDKLKSISTNKDLSAFIL
;
A
#
# COMPACT_ATOMS: atom_id res chain seq x y z
N MET A 1 14.19 9.56 -55.88
CA MET A 1 13.41 9.86 -54.67
C MET A 1 14.33 9.84 -53.44
N LEU A 2 15.38 10.68 -53.41
CA LEU A 2 16.43 10.67 -52.37
C LEU A 2 16.61 12.05 -51.68
N GLY A 3 15.81 13.06 -52.04
CA GLY A 3 15.96 14.44 -51.54
C GLY A 3 14.98 14.85 -50.43
N THR A 4 13.96 14.04 -50.12
CA THR A 4 12.94 14.39 -49.10
C THR A 4 13.36 14.02 -47.67
N ASN A 5 14.09 12.91 -47.48
CA ASN A 5 14.50 12.46 -46.14
C ASN A 5 15.63 13.31 -45.52
N GLN A 6 16.55 13.85 -46.33
CA GLN A 6 17.61 14.75 -45.84
C GLN A 6 17.05 16.08 -45.35
N ASN A 7 16.01 16.62 -45.99
CA ASN A 7 15.37 17.87 -45.55
C ASN A 7 14.56 17.68 -44.25
N GLN A 8 13.94 16.52 -44.03
CA GLN A 8 13.26 16.22 -42.77
C GLN A 8 14.25 16.04 -41.61
N GLN A 9 15.36 15.30 -41.83
CA GLN A 9 16.41 15.18 -40.81
C GLN A 9 17.08 16.52 -40.50
N MET A 10 17.28 17.38 -41.51
CA MET A 10 17.82 18.73 -41.32
C MET A 10 16.84 19.65 -40.60
N GLN A 11 15.52 19.52 -40.84
CA GLN A 11 14.48 20.25 -40.10
C GLN A 11 14.35 19.79 -38.64
N GLU A 12 14.43 18.49 -38.36
CA GLU A 12 14.42 17.96 -36.99
C GLU A 12 15.66 18.40 -36.20
N MET A 13 16.83 18.37 -36.84
CA MET A 13 18.09 18.85 -36.27
C MET A 13 18.06 20.37 -36.04
N MET A 14 17.40 21.14 -36.92
CA MET A 14 17.22 22.58 -36.76
C MET A 14 16.20 22.94 -35.67
N ASN A 15 15.15 22.12 -35.48
CA ASN A 15 14.19 22.27 -34.37
C ASN A 15 14.80 21.93 -33.01
N GLN A 16 15.77 21.01 -32.94
CA GLN A 16 16.55 20.73 -31.72
C GLN A 16 17.55 21.84 -31.37
N LEU A 17 18.03 22.59 -32.37
CA LEU A 17 18.92 23.74 -32.19
C LEU A 17 18.18 25.05 -31.89
N MET A 18 16.86 25.09 -32.07
CA MET A 18 16.07 26.25 -31.63
C MET A 18 15.87 26.19 -30.11
N PRO A 19 16.24 27.24 -29.36
CA PRO A 19 15.96 27.29 -27.93
C PRO A 19 14.46 27.15 -27.73
N LYS A 20 14.03 26.22 -26.86
CA LYS A 20 12.61 26.03 -26.51
C LYS A 20 12.05 27.41 -26.16
N LYS A 21 11.11 27.91 -26.98
CA LYS A 21 10.46 29.20 -26.72
C LYS A 21 9.81 29.13 -25.34
N LYS A 22 10.35 29.87 -24.38
CA LYS A 22 9.69 30.10 -23.10
C LYS A 22 8.39 30.82 -23.42
N VAL A 23 7.26 30.17 -23.17
CA VAL A 23 5.95 30.79 -23.35
C VAL A 23 5.74 31.71 -22.16
N GLU A 24 5.80 33.01 -22.42
CA GLU A 24 5.42 34.01 -21.44
C GLU A 24 3.92 33.89 -21.18
N ARG A 25 3.56 33.73 -19.91
CA ARG A 25 2.17 33.64 -19.46
C ARG A 25 1.99 34.60 -18.30
N GLU A 26 0.94 35.42 -18.37
CA GLU A 26 0.50 36.23 -17.24
C GLU A 26 -0.33 35.37 -16.30
N VAL A 27 0.04 35.36 -15.03
CA VAL A 27 -0.65 34.61 -13.97
C VAL A 27 -0.71 35.47 -12.71
N ALA A 28 -1.64 35.15 -11.81
CA ALA A 28 -1.68 35.78 -10.49
C ALA A 28 -0.35 35.57 -9.73
N VAL A 29 0.06 36.55 -8.92
CA VAL A 29 1.33 36.51 -8.18
C VAL A 29 1.46 35.27 -7.30
N GLU A 30 0.36 34.80 -6.70
CA GLU A 30 0.34 33.56 -5.91
C GLU A 30 0.74 32.34 -6.75
N THR A 31 0.15 32.20 -7.93
CA THR A 31 0.48 31.12 -8.89
C THR A 31 1.89 31.27 -9.42
N ALA A 32 2.33 32.50 -9.73
CA ALA A 32 3.70 32.78 -10.17
C ALA A 32 4.74 32.32 -9.14
N ARG A 33 4.48 32.54 -7.85
CA ARG A 33 5.39 32.12 -6.77
C ARG A 33 5.57 30.60 -6.74
N LYS A 34 4.49 29.83 -6.90
CA LYS A 34 4.55 28.34 -6.96
C LYS A 34 5.34 27.89 -8.18
N ILE A 35 5.01 28.42 -9.37
CA ILE A 35 5.69 28.09 -10.63
C ILE A 35 7.20 28.38 -10.55
N LEU A 36 7.57 29.55 -10.00
CA LEU A 36 8.97 29.93 -9.87
C LEU A 36 9.69 29.07 -8.83
N ALA A 37 9.05 28.77 -7.69
CA ALA A 37 9.64 27.90 -6.68
C ALA A 37 9.96 26.50 -7.25
N ASP A 38 9.01 25.89 -7.96
CA ASP A 38 9.23 24.59 -8.63
C ASP A 38 10.36 24.69 -9.67
N SER A 39 10.34 25.75 -10.50
CA SER A 39 11.37 25.96 -11.53
C SER A 39 12.77 26.17 -10.96
N TYR A 40 12.91 26.86 -9.83
CA TYR A 40 14.19 27.06 -9.17
C TYR A 40 14.64 25.80 -8.43
N ALA A 41 13.71 25.04 -7.84
CA ALA A 41 14.03 23.75 -7.23
C ALA A 41 14.62 22.78 -8.26
N ASP A 42 14.03 22.72 -9.47
CA ASP A 42 14.54 21.90 -10.57
C ASP A 42 15.94 22.33 -11.03
N GLU A 43 16.25 23.63 -11.02
CA GLU A 43 17.57 24.15 -11.38
C GLU A 43 18.64 23.86 -10.31
N LEU A 44 18.24 23.76 -9.05
CA LEU A 44 19.14 23.46 -7.93
C LEU A 44 19.51 21.97 -7.83
N ILE A 45 18.74 21.08 -8.46
CA ILE A 45 18.97 19.65 -8.43
C ILE A 45 19.83 19.25 -9.63
N ASP A 46 21.05 18.77 -9.35
CA ASP A 46 21.80 18.00 -10.32
C ASP A 46 21.14 16.62 -10.47
N GLN A 47 20.41 16.45 -11.57
CA GLN A 47 19.68 15.22 -11.87
C GLN A 47 20.61 14.03 -12.04
N GLU A 48 21.85 14.22 -12.51
CA GLU A 48 22.80 13.14 -12.69
C GLU A 48 23.28 12.61 -11.33
N SER A 49 23.67 13.52 -10.42
CA SER A 49 24.08 13.13 -9.07
C SER A 49 22.93 12.52 -8.27
N ALA A 50 21.72 13.08 -8.36
CA ALA A 50 20.55 12.56 -7.65
C ALA A 50 20.15 11.16 -8.14
N ASN A 51 20.22 10.91 -9.45
CA ASN A 51 19.96 9.58 -10.00
C ASN A 51 21.03 8.57 -9.56
N GLN A 52 22.30 8.97 -9.52
CA GLN A 52 23.38 8.11 -9.05
C GLN A 52 23.19 7.74 -7.56
N GLU A 53 22.86 8.71 -6.71
CA GLU A 53 22.55 8.45 -5.29
C GLU A 53 21.33 7.54 -5.13
N ALA A 54 20.30 7.70 -5.96
CA ALA A 54 19.11 6.85 -5.93
C ALA A 54 19.41 5.40 -6.33
N LEU A 55 20.29 5.20 -7.34
CA LEU A 55 20.75 3.86 -7.72
C LEU A 55 21.51 3.21 -6.57
N GLU A 56 22.48 3.92 -5.97
CA GLU A 56 23.25 3.42 -4.82
C GLU A 56 22.36 3.10 -3.63
N LEU A 57 21.38 3.95 -3.33
CA LEU A 57 20.42 3.71 -2.26
C LEU A 57 19.58 2.45 -2.51
N ALA A 58 19.13 2.24 -3.75
CA ALA A 58 18.39 1.04 -4.13
C ALA A 58 19.26 -0.22 -4.01
N GLU A 59 20.52 -0.17 -4.47
CA GLU A 59 21.44 -1.32 -4.39
C GLU A 59 21.79 -1.68 -2.93
N GLN A 60 22.07 -0.68 -2.08
CA GLN A 60 22.60 -0.90 -0.73
C GLN A 60 21.52 -1.03 0.36
N MET A 61 20.35 -0.41 0.16
CA MET A 61 19.27 -0.36 1.16
C MET A 61 17.91 -0.74 0.59
N GLY A 62 17.84 -1.19 -0.66
CA GLY A 62 16.59 -1.61 -1.28
C GLY A 62 15.95 -2.77 -0.54
N ILE A 63 14.64 -2.67 -0.28
CA ILE A 63 13.84 -3.74 0.30
C ILE A 63 12.73 -4.09 -0.69
N ILE A 64 12.63 -5.38 -1.04
CA ILE A 64 11.60 -5.91 -1.93
C ILE A 64 10.72 -6.87 -1.12
N PHE A 65 9.45 -6.50 -0.95
CA PHE A 65 8.43 -7.33 -0.30
C PHE A 65 7.61 -8.08 -1.35
N ILE A 66 7.72 -9.41 -1.36
CA ILE A 66 7.00 -10.31 -2.26
C ILE A 66 5.85 -10.92 -1.47
N ASP A 67 4.66 -10.34 -1.60
CA ASP A 67 3.45 -10.86 -0.98
C ASP A 67 2.92 -12.10 -1.71
N GLU A 68 2.14 -12.93 -1.02
CA GLU A 68 1.52 -14.15 -1.54
C GLU A 68 2.48 -15.12 -2.27
N ILE A 69 3.73 -15.23 -1.80
CA ILE A 69 4.74 -16.14 -2.39
C ILE A 69 4.32 -17.62 -2.29
N ASP A 70 3.40 -17.95 -1.39
CA ASP A 70 2.81 -19.28 -1.25
C ASP A 70 1.93 -19.69 -2.45
N LYS A 71 1.43 -18.72 -3.24
CA LYS A 71 0.62 -18.99 -4.45
C LYS A 71 1.43 -19.51 -5.62
N VAL A 72 2.73 -19.22 -5.66
CA VAL A 72 3.64 -19.72 -6.69
C VAL A 72 4.28 -21.06 -6.31
N ALA A 73 4.08 -21.55 -5.08
CA ALA A 73 4.46 -22.90 -4.70
C ALA A 73 3.62 -23.96 -5.46
N THR A 74 4.27 -25.06 -5.83
CA THR A 74 3.64 -26.15 -6.58
C THR A 74 3.21 -27.26 -5.64
N ASN A 75 1.94 -27.67 -5.70
CA ASN A 75 1.49 -28.88 -5.01
C ASN A 75 1.70 -30.06 -5.95
N ASN A 76 2.40 -31.11 -5.49
CA ASN A 76 2.81 -32.31 -6.24
C ASN A 76 1.67 -33.16 -6.89
N HIS A 77 0.46 -32.62 -7.08
CA HIS A 77 -0.72 -33.38 -7.53
C HIS A 77 -1.35 -32.90 -8.85
N ASN A 78 -0.94 -31.76 -9.46
CA ASN A 78 -1.58 -31.23 -10.69
C ASN A 78 -0.58 -30.75 -11.77
N SER A 79 -0.07 -31.70 -12.56
CA SER A 79 0.97 -31.54 -13.58
C SER A 79 0.78 -30.46 -14.67
N GLY A 80 -0.41 -29.88 -14.82
CA GLY A 80 -0.70 -28.86 -15.86
C GLY A 80 -0.53 -27.40 -15.43
N GLN A 81 -0.91 -27.04 -14.19
CA GLN A 81 -0.77 -25.66 -13.67
C GLN A 81 0.60 -25.43 -13.00
N ASP A 82 1.30 -26.51 -12.64
CA ASP A 82 2.56 -26.45 -11.90
C ASP A 82 3.70 -25.83 -12.73
N VAL A 83 3.71 -26.01 -14.06
CA VAL A 83 4.76 -25.48 -14.94
C VAL A 83 4.79 -23.95 -14.93
N SER A 84 3.62 -23.30 -14.91
CA SER A 84 3.54 -21.84 -14.91
C SER A 84 3.97 -21.26 -13.56
N ARG A 85 3.58 -21.89 -12.44
CA ARG A 85 3.94 -21.43 -11.09
C ARG A 85 5.43 -21.61 -10.81
N GLN A 86 5.99 -22.73 -11.23
CA GLN A 86 7.43 -22.97 -11.16
C GLN A 86 8.23 -22.02 -12.07
N GLY A 87 7.67 -21.64 -13.22
CA GLY A 87 8.24 -20.62 -14.11
C GLY A 87 8.44 -19.29 -13.39
N VAL A 88 7.42 -18.81 -12.67
CA VAL A 88 7.52 -17.55 -11.89
C VAL A 88 8.62 -17.63 -10.85
N GLN A 89 8.75 -18.74 -10.12
CA GLN A 89 9.84 -18.91 -9.16
C GLN A 89 11.23 -18.85 -9.83
N ARG A 90 11.38 -19.47 -11.01
CA ARG A 90 12.64 -19.45 -11.78
C ARG A 90 12.97 -18.06 -12.32
N ASP A 91 11.97 -17.28 -12.70
CA ASP A 91 12.16 -15.91 -13.18
C ASP A 91 12.52 -14.95 -12.05
N ILE A 92 12.10 -15.23 -10.82
CA ILE A 92 12.46 -14.47 -9.62
C ILE A 92 13.90 -14.77 -9.17
N LEU A 93 14.41 -15.98 -9.39
CA LEU A 93 15.74 -16.40 -8.91
C LEU A 93 16.87 -15.43 -9.30
N PRO A 94 17.06 -15.02 -10.56
CA PRO A 94 18.16 -14.11 -10.93
C PRO A 94 18.17 -12.80 -10.13
N ILE A 95 16.99 -12.33 -9.72
CA ILE A 95 16.84 -11.11 -8.93
C ILE A 95 17.33 -11.36 -7.50
N LEU A 96 17.01 -12.51 -6.90
CA LEU A 96 17.47 -12.89 -5.56
C LEU A 96 18.94 -13.33 -5.51
N GLU A 97 19.46 -13.89 -6.60
CA GLU A 97 20.86 -14.32 -6.70
C GLU A 97 21.83 -13.18 -6.96
N GLY A 98 21.31 -12.02 -7.39
CA GLY A 98 22.10 -10.88 -7.81
C GLY A 98 22.18 -10.82 -9.34
N SER A 99 21.50 -9.83 -9.92
CA SER A 99 21.58 -9.54 -11.34
C SER A 99 21.63 -8.04 -11.58
N VAL A 100 22.17 -7.65 -12.73
CA VAL A 100 22.21 -6.26 -13.18
C VAL A 100 20.97 -5.99 -14.03
N ILE A 101 20.07 -5.15 -13.50
CA ILE A 101 18.81 -4.78 -14.14
C ILE A 101 18.94 -3.37 -14.72
N GLN A 102 18.60 -3.21 -16.00
CA GLN A 102 18.59 -1.90 -16.64
C GLN A 102 17.29 -1.14 -16.34
N THR A 103 17.43 0.05 -15.79
CA THR A 103 16.31 0.98 -15.52
C THR A 103 16.45 2.23 -16.37
N LYS A 104 15.44 3.10 -16.34
CA LYS A 104 15.49 4.40 -17.03
C LYS A 104 16.51 5.39 -16.44
N TYR A 105 17.06 5.09 -15.26
CA TYR A 105 18.02 5.95 -14.55
C TYR A 105 19.46 5.41 -14.60
N GLY A 106 19.65 4.17 -15.07
CA GLY A 106 20.93 3.48 -15.04
C GLY A 106 20.73 1.98 -14.75
N THR A 107 21.83 1.28 -14.56
CA THR A 107 21.83 -0.13 -14.15
C THR A 107 21.80 -0.25 -12.64
N VAL A 108 21.08 -1.24 -12.11
CA VAL A 108 20.97 -1.53 -10.68
C VAL A 108 21.38 -2.99 -10.43
N ASN A 109 22.27 -3.23 -9.47
CA ASN A 109 22.60 -4.56 -8.97
C ASN A 109 21.69 -4.96 -7.79
N THR A 110 21.05 -6.13 -7.87
CA THR A 110 20.13 -6.62 -6.84
C THR A 110 20.80 -7.45 -5.73
N GLU A 111 22.12 -7.69 -5.81
CA GLU A 111 22.87 -8.59 -4.92
C GLU A 111 22.75 -8.24 -3.42
N HIS A 112 22.61 -6.97 -3.07
CA HIS A 112 22.54 -6.51 -1.67
C HIS A 112 21.14 -6.06 -1.24
N MET A 113 20.14 -6.21 -2.10
CA MET A 113 18.76 -5.90 -1.75
C MET A 113 18.21 -6.94 -0.76
N LEU A 114 17.43 -6.46 0.21
CA LEU A 114 16.74 -7.32 1.17
C LEU A 114 15.41 -7.81 0.58
N PHE A 115 15.23 -9.13 0.49
CA PHE A 115 13.97 -9.73 0.07
C PHE A 115 13.18 -10.24 1.27
N ILE A 116 11.89 -9.90 1.32
CA ILE A 116 10.94 -10.40 2.30
C ILE A 116 9.82 -11.10 1.54
N GLY A 117 9.79 -12.42 1.58
CA GLY A 117 8.69 -13.23 1.05
C GLY A 117 7.63 -13.46 2.13
N ALA A 118 6.38 -13.11 1.85
CA ALA A 118 5.24 -13.34 2.74
C ALA A 118 4.21 -14.25 2.07
N GLY A 119 3.53 -15.06 2.87
CA GLY A 119 2.49 -15.96 2.39
C GLY A 119 1.79 -16.64 3.55
N ALA A 120 0.52 -17.02 3.37
CA ALA A 120 -0.26 -17.69 4.39
C ALA A 120 0.11 -19.18 4.52
N PHE A 121 0.56 -19.81 3.43
CA PHE A 121 0.97 -21.22 3.39
C PHE A 121 -0.11 -22.17 3.94
N HIS A 122 -1.38 -21.86 3.66
CA HIS A 122 -2.53 -22.70 4.06
C HIS A 122 -2.63 -23.98 3.22
N VAL A 123 -2.34 -23.87 1.92
CA VAL A 123 -2.50 -24.96 0.93
C VAL A 123 -1.18 -25.51 0.41
N SER A 124 -0.08 -24.82 0.71
CA SER A 124 1.29 -25.14 0.32
C SER A 124 2.20 -24.91 1.51
N LYS A 125 3.37 -25.53 1.51
CA LYS A 125 4.40 -25.35 2.55
C LYS A 125 5.62 -24.64 1.95
N PRO A 126 6.46 -23.98 2.77
CA PRO A 126 7.73 -23.43 2.29
C PRO A 126 8.64 -24.49 1.63
N SER A 127 8.48 -25.77 2.00
CA SER A 127 9.19 -26.90 1.36
C SER A 127 8.77 -27.17 -0.08
N ASP A 128 7.64 -26.62 -0.52
CA ASP A 128 7.06 -26.82 -1.85
C ASP A 128 7.54 -25.75 -2.86
N LEU A 129 8.33 -24.78 -2.38
CA LEU A 129 9.13 -23.90 -3.23
C LEU A 129 10.32 -24.67 -3.83
N ILE A 130 10.84 -24.22 -4.97
CA ILE A 130 12.03 -24.85 -5.57
C ILE A 130 13.25 -24.76 -4.62
N PRO A 131 14.13 -25.78 -4.58
CA PRO A 131 15.26 -25.82 -3.64
C PRO A 131 16.15 -24.58 -3.69
N GLU A 132 16.36 -24.02 -4.88
CA GLU A 132 17.15 -22.81 -5.11
C GLU A 132 16.56 -21.62 -4.36
N LEU A 133 15.23 -21.45 -4.41
CA LEU A 133 14.52 -20.34 -3.77
C LEU A 133 14.50 -20.51 -2.25
N GLN A 134 14.34 -21.75 -1.76
CA GLN A 134 14.44 -22.04 -0.33
C GLN A 134 15.80 -21.65 0.25
N GLY A 135 16.89 -21.85 -0.51
CA GLY A 135 18.24 -21.46 -0.11
C GLY A 135 18.45 -19.94 0.01
N ARG A 136 17.61 -19.13 -0.67
CA ARG A 136 17.65 -17.66 -0.62
C ARG A 136 16.77 -17.04 0.46
N PHE A 137 15.91 -17.84 1.11
CA PHE A 137 15.15 -17.45 2.30
C PHE A 137 15.60 -18.23 3.54
N PRO A 138 16.83 -17.96 4.06
CA PRO A 138 17.37 -18.68 5.21
C PRO A 138 16.67 -18.34 6.53
N ILE A 139 16.19 -17.10 6.66
CA ILE A 139 15.45 -16.65 7.84
C ILE A 139 13.98 -16.98 7.65
N ARG A 140 13.40 -17.71 8.60
CA ARG A 140 11.99 -18.06 8.63
C ARG A 140 11.40 -17.58 9.95
N VAL A 141 10.27 -16.92 9.85
CA VAL A 141 9.49 -16.43 10.98
C VAL A 141 8.02 -16.75 10.72
N GLU A 142 7.32 -17.14 11.76
CA GLU A 142 5.88 -17.34 11.75
C GLU A 142 5.26 -16.23 12.59
N LEU A 143 4.20 -15.60 12.09
CA LEU A 143 3.47 -14.55 12.79
C LEU A 143 2.24 -15.17 13.45
N ASP A 144 2.00 -14.81 14.70
CA ASP A 144 0.84 -15.28 15.43
C ASP A 144 -0.46 -14.66 14.90
N SER A 145 -1.56 -15.41 15.03
CA SER A 145 -2.90 -14.88 14.78
C SER A 145 -3.27 -13.84 15.83
N LEU A 146 -4.00 -12.80 15.40
CA LEU A 146 -4.42 -11.70 16.27
C LEU A 146 -5.61 -12.09 17.15
N ALA A 147 -5.53 -11.72 18.43
CA ALA A 147 -6.63 -11.86 19.39
C ALA A 147 -7.47 -10.56 19.49
N VAL A 148 -8.57 -10.62 20.25
CA VAL A 148 -9.44 -9.45 20.51
C VAL A 148 -8.63 -8.33 21.19
N GLU A 149 -7.78 -8.68 22.14
CA GLU A 149 -6.91 -7.75 22.84
C GLU A 149 -5.95 -7.04 21.87
N ASP A 150 -5.41 -7.75 20.89
CA ASP A 150 -4.54 -7.15 19.87
C ASP A 150 -5.29 -6.16 18.99
N PHE A 151 -6.57 -6.41 18.68
CA PHE A 151 -7.39 -5.46 17.94
C PHE A 151 -7.63 -4.16 18.73
N VAL A 152 -7.87 -4.23 20.04
CA VAL A 152 -7.97 -3.03 20.90
C VAL A 152 -6.66 -2.23 20.85
N ARG A 153 -5.52 -2.92 20.92
CA ARG A 153 -4.21 -2.29 20.83
C ARG A 153 -3.97 -1.66 19.46
N ILE A 154 -4.33 -2.34 18.37
CA ILE A 154 -4.23 -1.81 17.00
C ILE A 154 -5.10 -0.56 16.81
N LEU A 155 -6.27 -0.49 17.46
CA LEU A 155 -7.13 0.67 17.41
C LEU A 155 -6.57 1.87 18.17
N THR A 156 -5.74 1.69 19.20
CA THR A 156 -5.36 2.76 20.14
C THR A 156 -3.87 3.11 20.15
N GLU A 157 -2.98 2.12 20.12
CA GLU A 157 -1.55 2.29 20.35
C GLU A 157 -0.78 2.85 19.13
N PRO A 158 -1.01 2.38 17.88
CA PRO A 158 -0.30 2.88 16.71
C PRO A 158 -0.42 4.40 16.55
N LYS A 159 0.64 5.04 16.05
CA LYS A 159 0.70 6.50 15.89
C LYS A 159 -0.45 7.05 15.05
N LEU A 160 -0.79 6.33 13.98
CA LEU A 160 -1.88 6.65 13.05
C LEU A 160 -2.93 5.54 13.10
N SER A 161 -3.40 5.19 14.31
CA SER A 161 -4.46 4.19 14.45
C SER A 161 -5.80 4.68 13.89
N LEU A 162 -6.71 3.75 13.59
CA LEU A 162 -7.96 4.08 12.90
C LEU A 162 -8.81 5.09 13.68
N ILE A 163 -8.92 4.95 15.00
CA ILE A 163 -9.70 5.90 15.80
C ILE A 163 -9.10 7.31 15.73
N LYS A 164 -7.77 7.44 15.79
CA LYS A 164 -7.08 8.74 15.68
C LYS A 164 -7.26 9.37 14.31
N GLN A 165 -7.33 8.54 13.27
CA GLN A 165 -7.62 9.01 11.92
C GLN A 165 -9.05 9.58 11.84
N TYR A 166 -10.06 8.86 12.36
CA TYR A 166 -11.44 9.35 12.36
C TYR A 166 -11.66 10.56 13.27
N GLU A 167 -11.02 10.60 14.45
CA GLU A 167 -11.02 11.79 15.31
C GLU A 167 -10.49 13.01 14.56
N ALA A 168 -9.34 12.87 13.88
CA ALA A 168 -8.74 13.96 13.11
C ALA A 168 -9.58 14.36 11.87
N LEU A 169 -10.17 13.38 11.17
CA LEU A 169 -11.04 13.63 10.02
C LEU A 169 -12.32 14.36 10.43
N LEU A 170 -12.98 13.94 11.51
CA LEU A 170 -14.23 14.58 11.94
C LEU A 170 -13.98 15.93 12.60
N GLN A 171 -12.80 16.14 13.17
CA GLN A 171 -12.37 17.44 13.66
C GLN A 171 -12.30 18.50 12.53
N THR A 172 -12.08 18.12 11.27
CA THR A 172 -12.12 19.09 10.16
C THR A 172 -13.50 19.70 9.94
N GLU A 173 -14.56 19.00 10.37
CA GLU A 173 -15.95 19.46 10.37
C GLU A 173 -16.36 20.06 11.73
N GLU A 174 -15.39 20.37 12.60
CA GLU A 174 -15.60 20.85 13.98
C GLU A 174 -16.37 19.87 14.88
N VAL A 175 -16.37 18.57 14.56
CA VAL A 175 -16.98 17.52 15.39
C VAL A 175 -15.90 16.83 16.22
N THR A 176 -16.05 16.84 17.54
CA THR A 176 -15.16 16.09 18.44
C THR A 176 -15.75 14.73 18.74
N VAL A 177 -15.06 13.65 18.38
CA VAL A 177 -15.47 12.28 18.70
C VAL A 177 -14.62 11.73 19.82
N ASN A 178 -15.26 11.09 20.80
CA ASN A 178 -14.59 10.47 21.93
C ASN A 178 -14.97 8.99 22.01
N PHE A 179 -13.99 8.11 21.89
CA PHE A 179 -14.20 6.66 22.00
C PHE A 179 -14.00 6.20 23.44
N THR A 180 -15.05 5.65 24.05
CA THR A 180 -14.92 5.00 25.36
C THR A 180 -14.14 3.70 25.26
N ASP A 181 -13.36 3.35 26.30
CA ASP A 181 -12.56 2.11 26.32
C ASP A 181 -13.42 0.86 26.10
N GLU A 182 -14.64 0.87 26.65
CA GLU A 182 -15.61 -0.20 26.47
C GLU A 182 -16.12 -0.28 25.02
N ALA A 183 -16.28 0.86 24.33
CA ALA A 183 -16.68 0.87 22.92
C ALA A 183 -15.57 0.32 22.02
N ILE A 184 -14.30 0.65 22.31
CA ILE A 184 -13.15 0.11 21.56
C ILE A 184 -13.06 -1.41 21.73
N THR A 185 -13.24 -1.89 22.97
CA THR A 185 -13.31 -3.33 23.26
C THR A 185 -14.45 -3.97 22.49
N ARG A 186 -15.62 -3.33 22.47
CA ARG A 186 -16.79 -3.84 21.76
C ARG A 186 -16.58 -3.92 20.23
N LEU A 187 -15.92 -2.93 19.64
CA LEU A 187 -15.54 -2.93 18.23
C LEU A 187 -14.59 -4.09 17.89
N ALA A 188 -13.59 -4.31 18.74
CA ALA A 188 -12.64 -5.41 18.59
C ALA A 188 -13.34 -6.78 18.68
N GLU A 189 -14.25 -6.97 19.64
CA GLU A 189 -15.04 -8.20 19.77
C GLU A 189 -15.86 -8.50 18.52
N ILE A 190 -16.58 -7.49 18.00
CA ILE A 190 -17.41 -7.65 16.80
C ILE A 190 -16.53 -7.98 15.59
N ALA A 191 -15.42 -7.27 15.39
CA ALA A 191 -14.50 -7.56 14.29
C ALA A 191 -13.93 -8.99 14.36
N TYR A 192 -13.55 -9.44 15.56
CA TYR A 192 -13.07 -10.79 15.77
C TYR A 192 -14.16 -11.84 15.52
N GLN A 193 -15.40 -11.59 15.99
CA GLN A 193 -16.54 -12.46 15.74
C GLN A 193 -16.83 -12.62 14.25
N VAL A 194 -16.87 -11.51 13.49
CA VAL A 194 -17.12 -11.55 12.04
C VAL A 194 -16.02 -12.34 11.31
N ASN A 195 -14.76 -12.21 11.73
CA ASN A 195 -13.65 -13.01 11.19
C ASN A 195 -13.79 -14.51 11.48
N GLN A 196 -14.48 -14.91 12.55
CA GLN A 196 -14.76 -16.32 12.85
C GLN A 196 -15.99 -16.84 12.09
N ASP A 197 -16.98 -15.98 11.88
CA ASP A 197 -18.25 -16.34 11.23
C ASP A 197 -18.16 -16.34 9.69
N THR A 198 -17.19 -15.62 9.12
CA THR A 198 -16.93 -15.46 7.68
C THR A 198 -15.43 -15.67 7.36
N ASP A 199 -14.94 -15.15 6.23
CA ASP A 199 -13.52 -15.21 5.89
C ASP A 199 -12.68 -14.34 6.84
N ASN A 200 -11.70 -14.94 7.51
CA ASN A 200 -10.80 -14.20 8.38
C ASN A 200 -9.82 -13.35 7.55
N ILE A 201 -10.05 -12.03 7.54
CA ILE A 201 -9.16 -11.05 6.87
C ILE A 201 -8.24 -10.32 7.87
N GLY A 202 -8.17 -10.81 9.11
CA GLY A 202 -7.35 -10.25 10.18
C GLY A 202 -7.77 -8.83 10.58
N ALA A 203 -6.78 -7.98 10.88
CA ALA A 203 -7.00 -6.60 11.30
C ALA A 203 -7.69 -5.72 10.24
N ARG A 204 -7.69 -6.12 8.95
CA ARG A 204 -8.39 -5.39 7.88
C ARG A 204 -9.88 -5.23 8.18
N ARG A 205 -10.48 -6.17 8.92
CA ARG A 205 -11.88 -6.13 9.36
C ARG A 205 -12.22 -4.88 10.18
N LEU A 206 -11.25 -4.32 10.91
CA LEU A 206 -11.48 -3.13 11.73
C LEU A 206 -11.85 -1.91 10.88
N HIS A 207 -11.39 -1.84 9.63
CA HIS A 207 -11.72 -0.74 8.72
C HIS A 207 -13.20 -0.74 8.34
N THR A 208 -13.71 -1.85 7.83
CA THR A 208 -15.10 -1.95 7.37
C THR A 208 -16.08 -1.78 8.53
N ILE A 209 -15.73 -2.31 9.71
CA ILE A 209 -16.50 -2.16 10.95
C ILE A 209 -16.59 -0.69 11.39
N LEU A 210 -15.46 0.03 11.43
CA LEU A 210 -15.45 1.44 11.84
C LEU A 210 -16.17 2.33 10.82
N GLU A 211 -15.91 2.13 9.53
CA GLU A 211 -16.56 2.89 8.46
C GLU A 211 -18.08 2.74 8.55
N LYS A 212 -18.57 1.51 8.73
CA LYS A 212 -20.01 1.25 8.84
C LYS A 212 -20.62 1.85 10.11
N MET A 213 -19.88 1.88 11.22
CA MET A 213 -20.34 2.49 12.47
C MET A 213 -20.42 4.01 12.38
N LEU A 214 -19.46 4.63 11.70
CA LEU A 214 -19.32 6.08 11.58
C LEU A 214 -20.04 6.66 10.37
N GLU A 215 -20.60 5.85 9.46
CA GLU A 215 -21.27 6.29 8.23
C GLU A 215 -22.24 7.45 8.47
N ASP A 216 -23.22 7.27 9.38
CA ASP A 216 -24.23 8.29 9.65
C ASP A 216 -23.63 9.56 10.29
N LEU A 217 -22.67 9.38 11.21
CA LEU A 217 -21.98 10.49 11.88
C LEU A 217 -21.18 11.29 10.85
N SER A 218 -20.43 10.62 9.99
CA SER A 218 -19.62 11.23 8.94
C SER A 218 -20.49 11.94 7.89
N PHE A 219 -21.69 11.43 7.61
CA PHE A 219 -22.64 12.09 6.70
C PHE A 219 -23.26 13.35 7.32
N GLU A 220 -23.62 13.30 8.60
CA GLU A 220 -24.26 14.42 9.31
C GLU A 220 -23.27 15.45 9.89
N ALA A 221 -21.97 15.13 9.93
CA ALA A 221 -20.94 15.97 10.55
C ALA A 221 -20.97 17.45 10.11
N PRO A 222 -21.10 17.81 8.81
CA PRO A 222 -21.17 19.22 8.39
C PRO A 222 -22.39 19.96 8.91
N SER A 223 -23.44 19.23 9.31
CA SER A 223 -24.67 19.78 9.87
C SER A 223 -24.63 19.89 11.40
N MET A 224 -23.56 19.43 12.04
CA MET A 224 -23.38 19.40 13.50
C MET A 224 -22.06 20.08 13.96
N PRO A 225 -21.76 21.31 13.53
CA PRO A 225 -20.51 21.96 13.91
C PRO A 225 -20.43 22.16 15.43
N ASN A 226 -19.25 21.96 16.01
CA ASN A 226 -18.95 22.05 17.45
C ASN A 226 -19.67 21.01 18.32
N ALA A 227 -20.23 19.95 17.73
CA ALA A 227 -20.77 18.84 18.49
C ALA A 227 -19.66 17.98 19.12
N VAL A 228 -19.94 17.45 20.30
CA VAL A 228 -19.12 16.42 20.96
C VAL A 228 -19.92 15.14 20.96
N VAL A 229 -19.41 14.09 20.34
CA VAL A 229 -20.07 12.80 20.18
C VAL A 229 -19.28 11.74 20.95
N ASP A 230 -19.89 11.18 21.99
CA ASP A 230 -19.33 10.07 22.74
C ASP A 230 -19.77 8.73 22.12
N ILE A 231 -18.80 7.95 21.65
CA ILE A 231 -19.02 6.61 21.13
C ILE A 231 -19.01 5.63 22.31
N THR A 232 -20.20 5.14 22.64
CA THR A 232 -20.46 4.19 23.73
C THR A 232 -20.66 2.77 23.19
N PRO A 233 -20.54 1.72 24.03
CA PRO A 233 -20.83 0.34 23.61
C PRO A 233 -22.24 0.17 23.04
N GLN A 234 -23.21 0.93 23.55
CA GLN A 234 -24.58 0.94 23.06
C GLN A 234 -24.66 1.49 21.64
N TYR A 235 -23.96 2.60 21.36
CA TYR A 235 -23.87 3.15 20.01
C TYR A 235 -23.28 2.14 19.02
N VAL A 236 -22.22 1.44 19.43
CA VAL A 236 -21.58 0.38 18.62
C VAL A 236 -22.59 -0.75 18.33
N ASP A 237 -23.29 -1.23 19.35
CA ASP A 237 -24.29 -2.30 19.21
C ASP A 237 -25.48 -1.88 18.32
N ASP A 238 -25.97 -0.66 18.48
CA ASP A 238 -27.11 -0.14 17.71
C ASP A 238 -26.81 -0.09 16.21
N LYS A 239 -25.57 0.23 15.83
CA LYS A 239 -25.14 0.28 14.43
C LYS A 239 -24.76 -1.09 13.85
N LEU A 240 -24.11 -1.94 14.64
CA LEU A 240 -23.42 -3.12 14.09
C LEU A 240 -24.06 -4.46 14.45
N LYS A 241 -24.81 -4.58 15.55
CA LYS A 241 -25.27 -5.88 16.07
C LYS A 241 -26.22 -6.62 15.13
N SER A 242 -27.06 -5.89 14.40
CA SER A 242 -27.97 -6.46 13.41
C SER A 242 -27.23 -7.01 12.18
N ILE A 243 -26.09 -6.41 11.83
CA ILE A 243 -25.28 -6.77 10.66
C ILE A 243 -24.32 -7.91 11.02
N SER A 244 -23.69 -7.86 12.19
CA SER A 244 -22.70 -8.86 12.61
C SER A 244 -23.30 -10.23 12.91
N THR A 245 -24.58 -10.29 13.28
CA THR A 245 -25.28 -11.55 13.58
C THR A 245 -25.85 -12.24 12.33
N ASN A 246 -25.91 -11.54 11.19
CA ASN A 246 -26.42 -12.08 9.94
C ASN A 246 -25.25 -12.40 8.99
N LYS A 247 -24.91 -13.69 8.87
CA LYS A 247 -23.75 -14.16 8.08
C LYS A 247 -23.79 -13.71 6.62
N ASP A 248 -24.96 -13.72 6.01
CA ASP A 248 -25.12 -13.29 4.62
C ASP A 248 -24.84 -11.80 4.50
N LEU A 249 -25.40 -10.99 5.41
CA LEU A 249 -25.25 -9.53 5.40
C LEU A 249 -23.82 -9.10 5.74
N SER A 250 -23.19 -9.77 6.71
CA SER A 250 -21.79 -9.55 7.05
C SER A 250 -20.85 -9.87 5.89
N ALA A 251 -21.13 -10.90 5.07
CA ALA A 251 -20.28 -11.24 3.94
C ALA A 251 -20.27 -10.18 2.81
N PHE A 252 -21.32 -9.34 2.74
CA PHE A 252 -21.43 -8.28 1.73
C PHE A 252 -21.08 -6.89 2.25
N ILE A 253 -21.34 -6.60 3.53
CA ILE A 253 -21.22 -5.24 4.10
C ILE A 253 -20.01 -5.07 5.01
N LEU A 254 -19.60 -6.11 5.73
CA LEU A 254 -18.53 -6.05 6.72
C LEU A 254 -17.30 -6.81 6.27
#